data_AF-A0A7C2J7A3-F1
#
_entry.id   AF-A0A7C2J7A3-F1
#
_cell.length_a   1.000
_cell.length_b   1.000
_cell.length_c   1.000
_cell.angle_alpha   90.00
_cell.angle_beta   90.00
_cell.angle_gamma   90.00
#
_symmetry.space_group_name_H-M   'P 1'
#
loop_
_entity.id
_entity.type
_entity.pdbx_description
1 polymer ?
#
loop_
_entity_poly.entity_id
_entity_poly.type
_entity_poly.pdbx_seq_one_letter_code
_entity_poly.pdbx_strand_id
1 'polypeptide(L)'
;MADLSYDEAAHLLRRAGFGGPPEDINDLVKRGREGAVDYLINYNQIDNKAMEDVLERSFDFSDPNNNNGGFNQAEIRRWWFTRMILTRRQLEEKMTLFWHNHFATALSKVQDQFMFVQIDRVLRPFALDRFDNLLLKVSQDPAMLIWLDGITNVRGKPNENFARELQELFTMGINDLVTGLPNYSE
;
A
#
# COMPACT_ATOMS: atom_id res chain seq x y z
N MET A 1 9.27 -31.51 -3.22
CA MET A 1 8.63 -30.30 -2.68
C MET A 1 8.08 -30.67 -1.32
N ALA A 2 8.33 -29.84 -0.30
CA ALA A 2 7.72 -30.06 1.02
C ALA A 2 6.19 -30.01 0.90
N ASP A 3 5.52 -30.97 1.52
CA ASP A 3 4.06 -31.02 1.58
C ASP A 3 3.54 -29.79 2.35
N LEU A 4 2.41 -29.24 1.90
CA LEU A 4 1.75 -28.10 2.53
C LEU A 4 0.36 -28.56 2.98
N SER A 5 0.15 -28.65 4.29
CA SER A 5 -1.15 -29.09 4.80
C SER A 5 -2.24 -28.04 4.53
N TYR A 6 -3.51 -28.45 4.59
CA TYR A 6 -4.64 -27.53 4.45
C TYR A 6 -4.59 -26.40 5.48
N ASP A 7 -4.27 -26.71 6.74
CA ASP A 7 -4.18 -25.71 7.81
C ASP A 7 -3.00 -24.74 7.62
N GLU A 8 -1.87 -25.24 7.14
CA GLU A 8 -0.71 -24.41 6.79
C GLU A 8 -1.03 -23.48 5.61
N ALA A 9 -1.68 -23.99 4.57
CA ALA A 9 -2.13 -23.20 3.42
C ALA A 9 -3.15 -22.13 3.84
N ALA A 10 -4.12 -22.49 4.68
CA ALA A 10 -5.11 -21.56 5.20
C ALA A 10 -4.46 -20.47 6.08
N HIS A 11 -3.49 -20.85 6.91
CA HIS A 11 -2.72 -19.91 7.71
C HIS A 11 -1.91 -18.96 6.83
N LEU A 12 -1.21 -19.49 5.82
CA LEU A 12 -0.45 -18.69 4.86
C LEU A 12 -1.35 -17.64 4.18
N LEU A 13 -2.51 -18.04 3.67
CA LEU A 13 -3.42 -17.13 2.97
C LEU A 13 -4.01 -16.04 3.89
N ARG A 14 -4.24 -16.33 5.18
CA ARG A 14 -4.64 -15.30 6.17
C ARG A 14 -3.53 -14.30 6.48
N ARG A 15 -2.27 -14.73 6.47
CA ARG A 15 -1.11 -13.88 6.78
C ARG A 15 -0.65 -13.07 5.56
N ALA A 16 -0.64 -13.69 4.39
CA ALA A 16 -0.20 -13.12 3.12
C ALA A 16 -1.35 -12.52 2.28
N GLY A 17 -2.55 -12.43 2.84
CA GLY A 17 -3.74 -11.96 2.14
C GLY A 17 -4.87 -11.59 3.10
N PHE A 18 -6.10 -11.70 2.62
CA PHE A 18 -7.32 -11.50 3.42
C PHE A 18 -8.03 -12.82 3.75
N GLY A 19 -7.35 -13.95 3.55
CA GLY A 19 -7.96 -15.28 3.55
C GLY A 19 -8.52 -15.64 2.18
N GLY A 20 -9.37 -16.65 2.14
CA GLY A 20 -10.01 -17.11 0.91
C GLY A 20 -10.92 -18.30 1.16
N PRO A 21 -11.80 -18.62 0.20
CA PRO A 21 -12.67 -19.78 0.29
C PRO A 21 -11.88 -21.10 0.19
N PRO A 22 -12.49 -22.25 0.55
CA PRO A 22 -11.80 -23.54 0.58
C PRO A 22 -11.10 -23.93 -0.74
N GLU A 23 -11.63 -23.51 -1.87
CA GLU A 23 -11.04 -23.72 -3.20
C GLU A 23 -9.66 -23.08 -3.35
N ASP A 24 -9.46 -21.86 -2.83
CA ASP A 24 -8.17 -21.17 -2.87
C ASP A 24 -7.15 -21.85 -1.96
N ILE A 25 -7.60 -22.31 -0.78
CA ILE A 25 -6.76 -23.06 0.16
C ILE A 25 -6.29 -24.36 -0.49
N ASN A 26 -7.21 -25.10 -1.12
CA ASN A 26 -6.90 -26.34 -1.81
C ASN A 26 -5.99 -26.11 -3.03
N ASP A 27 -6.10 -24.97 -3.73
CA ASP A 27 -5.18 -24.60 -4.80
C ASP A 27 -3.74 -24.44 -4.27
N LEU A 28 -3.56 -23.76 -3.13
CA LEU A 28 -2.25 -23.64 -2.49
C LEU A 28 -1.70 -25.00 -2.02
N VAL A 29 -2.53 -25.88 -1.44
CA VAL A 29 -2.13 -27.25 -1.08
C VAL A 29 -1.60 -28.01 -2.29
N LYS A 30 -2.30 -27.95 -3.43
CA LYS A 30 -1.90 -28.64 -4.67
C LYS A 30 -0.56 -28.13 -5.23
N ARG A 31 -0.23 -26.86 -5.00
CA ARG A 31 1.06 -26.26 -5.40
C ARG A 31 2.23 -26.69 -4.52
N GLY A 32 1.94 -27.24 -3.33
CA GLY A 32 2.94 -27.47 -2.29
C GLY A 32 3.51 -26.16 -1.74
N ARG A 33 4.42 -26.25 -0.76
CA ARG A 33 4.89 -25.08 0.00
C ARG A 33 5.60 -24.04 -0.87
N GLU A 34 6.56 -24.47 -1.67
CA GLU A 34 7.34 -23.58 -2.54
C GLU A 34 6.47 -22.95 -3.63
N GLY A 35 5.60 -23.74 -4.27
CA GLY A 35 4.70 -23.24 -5.31
C GLY A 35 3.62 -22.29 -4.77
N ALA A 36 3.17 -22.48 -3.52
CA ALA A 36 2.25 -21.56 -2.87
C ALA A 36 2.90 -20.20 -2.58
N VAL A 37 4.14 -20.19 -2.09
CA VAL A 37 4.91 -18.96 -1.86
C VAL A 37 5.22 -18.26 -3.19
N ASP A 38 5.67 -19.02 -4.20
CA ASP A 38 5.94 -18.50 -5.53
C ASP A 38 4.70 -17.84 -6.15
N TYR A 39 3.54 -18.49 -6.07
CA TYR A 39 2.25 -17.92 -6.51
C TYR A 39 1.92 -16.58 -5.85
N LEU A 40 2.15 -16.44 -4.54
CA LEU A 40 1.84 -15.23 -3.80
C LEU A 40 2.82 -14.09 -4.11
N ILE A 41 4.11 -14.38 -4.24
CA ILE A 41 5.15 -13.37 -4.47
C ILE A 41 5.16 -12.93 -5.94
N ASN A 42 5.02 -13.87 -6.88
CA ASN A 42 5.03 -13.59 -8.32
C ASN A 42 3.63 -13.24 -8.85
N TYR A 43 2.89 -12.44 -8.08
CA TYR A 43 1.50 -12.09 -8.35
C TYR A 43 1.28 -11.36 -9.68
N ASN A 44 2.32 -10.74 -10.26
CA ASN A 44 2.25 -10.07 -11.56
C ASN A 44 1.86 -11.02 -12.71
N GLN A 45 2.08 -12.33 -12.53
CA GLN A 45 1.68 -13.37 -13.49
C GLN A 45 0.19 -13.74 -13.37
N ILE A 46 -0.49 -13.32 -12.30
CA ILE A 46 -1.90 -13.65 -12.05
C ILE A 46 -2.77 -12.64 -12.80
N ASP A 47 -3.68 -13.13 -13.62
CA ASP A 47 -4.70 -12.30 -14.26
C ASP A 47 -5.70 -11.77 -13.22
N ASN A 48 -5.92 -10.45 -13.27
CA ASN A 48 -6.86 -9.72 -12.42
C ASN A 48 -7.92 -8.98 -13.24
N LYS A 49 -7.99 -9.21 -14.57
CA LYS A 49 -8.84 -8.45 -15.47
C LYS A 49 -10.31 -8.41 -15.05
N ALA A 50 -10.88 -9.52 -14.61
CA ALA A 50 -12.28 -9.56 -14.19
C ALA A 50 -12.59 -8.59 -13.02
N MET A 51 -11.63 -8.42 -12.10
CA MET A 51 -11.74 -7.45 -11.01
C MET A 51 -11.55 -6.02 -11.52
N GLU A 52 -10.58 -5.77 -12.40
CA GLU A 52 -10.38 -4.44 -13.00
C GLU A 52 -11.61 -3.97 -13.78
N ASP A 53 -12.24 -4.86 -14.56
CA ASP A 53 -13.47 -4.58 -15.31
C ASP A 53 -14.63 -4.19 -14.36
N VAL A 54 -14.70 -4.79 -13.17
CA VAL A 54 -15.68 -4.41 -12.14
C VAL A 54 -15.37 -3.02 -11.59
N LEU A 55 -14.11 -2.71 -11.33
CA LEU A 55 -13.73 -1.39 -10.80
C LEU A 55 -13.99 -0.27 -11.81
N GLU A 56 -13.57 -0.46 -13.07
CA GLU A 56 -13.77 0.53 -14.14
C GLU A 56 -15.25 0.83 -14.40
N ARG A 57 -16.13 -0.18 -14.28
CA ARG A 57 -17.57 0.02 -14.45
C ARG A 57 -18.24 0.66 -13.22
N SER A 58 -17.66 0.51 -12.03
CA SER A 58 -18.33 0.85 -10.77
C SER A 58 -17.83 2.17 -10.16
N PHE A 59 -16.65 2.65 -10.55
CA PHE A 59 -16.01 3.83 -9.97
C PHE A 59 -15.47 4.76 -11.07
N ASP A 60 -15.72 6.06 -10.94
CA ASP A 60 -15.20 7.08 -11.85
C ASP A 60 -14.16 7.95 -11.14
N PHE A 61 -12.89 7.65 -11.43
CA PHE A 61 -11.71 8.39 -10.96
C PHE A 61 -11.00 9.09 -12.13
N SER A 62 -11.74 9.45 -13.19
CA SER A 62 -11.16 10.01 -14.41
C SER A 62 -10.85 11.52 -14.33
N ASP A 63 -11.54 12.26 -13.46
CA ASP A 63 -11.33 13.70 -13.29
C ASP A 63 -10.39 14.01 -12.10
N PRO A 64 -9.10 14.29 -12.34
CA PRO A 64 -8.14 14.53 -11.27
C PRO A 64 -8.44 15.80 -10.45
N ASN A 65 -9.27 16.71 -10.95
CA ASN A 65 -9.70 17.90 -10.23
C ASN A 65 -10.95 17.66 -9.37
N ASN A 66 -11.51 16.44 -9.43
CA ASN A 66 -12.69 16.04 -8.67
C ASN A 66 -13.92 16.94 -8.87
N ASN A 67 -14.13 17.51 -10.07
CA ASN A 67 -15.30 18.36 -10.34
C ASN A 67 -16.60 17.54 -10.38
N ASN A 68 -16.50 16.25 -10.72
CA ASN A 68 -17.60 15.29 -10.71
C ASN A 68 -17.92 14.74 -9.31
N GLY A 69 -17.11 15.05 -8.29
CA GLY A 69 -17.25 14.48 -6.94
C GLY A 69 -16.91 12.98 -6.84
N GLY A 70 -16.30 12.40 -7.88
CA GLY A 70 -15.93 10.99 -7.94
C GLY A 70 -14.87 10.60 -6.91
N PHE A 71 -13.94 11.51 -6.61
CA PHE A 71 -13.01 11.36 -5.49
C PHE A 71 -13.66 11.84 -4.20
N ASN A 72 -14.21 10.91 -3.44
CA ASN A 72 -14.62 11.17 -2.06
C ASN A 72 -14.29 9.98 -1.18
N GLN A 73 -14.22 10.22 0.14
CA GLN A 73 -13.85 9.21 1.13
C GLN A 73 -14.66 7.92 1.00
N ALA A 74 -15.97 8.01 0.73
CA ALA A 74 -16.83 6.83 0.63
C ALA A 74 -16.50 6.02 -0.63
N GLU A 75 -16.30 6.68 -1.77
CA GLU A 75 -15.97 6.04 -3.04
C GLU A 75 -14.57 5.43 -3.05
N ILE A 76 -13.55 6.12 -2.51
CA ILE A 76 -12.19 5.56 -2.41
C ILE A 76 -12.19 4.32 -1.51
N ARG A 77 -12.90 4.35 -0.38
CA ARG A 77 -13.05 3.17 0.49
C ARG A 77 -13.76 2.03 -0.22
N ARG A 78 -14.89 2.30 -0.87
CA ARG A 78 -15.65 1.28 -1.64
C ARG A 78 -14.79 0.68 -2.75
N TRP A 79 -14.04 1.49 -3.49
CA TRP A 79 -13.12 1.02 -4.52
C TRP A 79 -12.07 0.09 -3.95
N TRP A 80 -11.38 0.51 -2.89
CA TRP A 80 -10.29 -0.28 -2.35
C TRP A 80 -10.78 -1.58 -1.69
N PHE A 81 -11.90 -1.54 -0.95
CA PHE A 81 -12.52 -2.76 -0.41
C PHE A 81 -12.97 -3.71 -1.52
N THR A 82 -13.59 -3.19 -2.58
CA THR A 82 -14.00 -4.00 -3.74
C THR A 82 -12.79 -4.71 -4.34
N ARG A 83 -11.67 -4.00 -4.48
CA ARG A 83 -10.40 -4.57 -4.94
C ARG A 83 -9.87 -5.65 -3.99
N MET A 84 -9.83 -5.40 -2.67
CA MET A 84 -9.35 -6.38 -1.68
C MET A 84 -10.20 -7.66 -1.64
N ILE A 85 -11.50 -7.54 -1.86
CA ILE A 85 -12.44 -8.67 -1.89
C ILE A 85 -12.27 -9.49 -3.17
N LEU A 86 -12.10 -8.85 -4.32
CA LEU A 86 -12.15 -9.51 -5.63
C LEU A 86 -10.78 -9.87 -6.22
N THR A 87 -9.69 -9.30 -5.70
CA THR A 87 -8.34 -9.54 -6.23
C THR A 87 -7.91 -10.99 -6.07
N ARG A 88 -7.28 -11.55 -7.09
CA ARG A 88 -6.52 -12.81 -6.98
C ARG A 88 -5.09 -12.58 -6.51
N ARG A 89 -4.62 -11.33 -6.56
CA ARG A 89 -3.29 -10.88 -6.10
C ARG A 89 -3.35 -10.45 -4.64
N GLN A 90 -3.61 -11.41 -3.76
CA GLN A 90 -3.88 -11.16 -2.34
C GLN A 90 -2.70 -10.48 -1.62
N LEU A 91 -1.46 -10.89 -1.91
CA LEU A 91 -0.27 -10.32 -1.27
C LEU A 91 -0.03 -8.86 -1.67
N GLU A 92 -0.28 -8.50 -2.93
CA GLU A 92 -0.15 -7.14 -3.45
C GLU A 92 -1.00 -6.17 -2.62
N GLU A 93 -2.29 -6.46 -2.47
CA GLU A 93 -3.21 -5.60 -1.70
C GLU A 93 -2.94 -5.64 -0.19
N LYS A 94 -2.53 -6.79 0.34
CA LYS A 94 -2.14 -6.90 1.76
C LYS A 94 -0.96 -6.00 2.09
N MET A 95 0.05 -6.00 1.23
CA MET A 95 1.23 -5.16 1.39
C MET A 95 0.93 -3.69 1.12
N THR A 96 0.07 -3.39 0.15
CA THR A 96 -0.42 -2.02 -0.07
C THR A 96 -1.09 -1.46 1.18
N LEU A 97 -1.96 -2.24 1.84
CA LEU A 97 -2.61 -1.84 3.09
C LEU A 97 -1.60 -1.68 4.24
N PHE A 98 -0.63 -2.59 4.36
CA PHE A 98 0.45 -2.48 5.34
C PHE A 98 1.22 -1.16 5.15
N TRP A 99 1.62 -0.84 3.92
CA TRP A 99 2.38 0.37 3.63
C TRP A 99 1.56 1.64 3.79
N HIS A 100 0.26 1.61 3.49
CA HIS A 100 -0.64 2.74 3.77
C HIS A 100 -0.75 3.02 5.28
N ASN A 101 -0.68 1.98 6.12
CA ASN A 101 -0.63 2.15 7.57
C ASN A 101 0.74 2.63 8.06
N HIS A 102 1.84 2.23 7.40
CA HIS A 102 3.18 2.70 7.71
C HIS A 102 3.40 4.16 7.30
N PHE A 103 3.17 4.48 6.02
CA PHE A 103 3.24 5.83 5.45
C PHE A 103 1.90 6.56 5.60
N ALA A 104 1.43 6.64 6.85
CA ALA A 104 0.11 7.18 7.15
C ALA A 104 -0.03 8.65 6.74
N THR A 105 -1.04 8.93 5.93
CA THR A 105 -1.54 10.28 5.63
C THR A 105 -3.01 10.38 6.03
N ALA A 106 -3.53 11.59 6.24
CA ALA A 106 -4.94 11.76 6.64
C ALA A 106 -5.72 12.69 5.71
N LEU A 107 -6.97 12.29 5.43
CA LEU A 107 -7.95 13.04 4.64
C LEU A 107 -8.29 14.42 5.20
N SER A 108 -8.00 14.69 6.48
CA SER A 108 -8.16 16.02 7.08
C SER A 108 -7.18 17.06 6.50
N LYS A 109 -6.06 16.62 5.92
CA LYS A 109 -5.02 17.47 5.34
C LYS A 109 -4.78 17.16 3.86
N VAL A 110 -4.82 15.88 3.49
CA VAL A 110 -4.64 15.40 2.12
C VAL A 110 -5.99 15.30 1.43
N GLN A 111 -6.15 15.94 0.27
CA GLN A 111 -7.38 15.82 -0.52
C GLN A 111 -7.58 14.38 -1.02
N ASP A 112 -8.83 13.94 -1.14
CA ASP A 112 -9.20 12.57 -1.49
C ASP A 112 -8.47 12.04 -2.74
N GLN A 113 -8.37 12.84 -3.81
CA GLN A 113 -7.70 12.39 -5.04
C GLN A 113 -6.21 12.10 -4.87
N PHE A 114 -5.50 12.82 -4.00
CA PHE A 114 -4.07 12.59 -3.78
C PHE A 114 -3.82 11.34 -2.96
N MET A 115 -4.70 11.05 -1.99
CA MET A 115 -4.61 9.81 -1.23
C MET A 115 -4.95 8.58 -2.10
N PHE A 116 -5.93 8.71 -3.00
CA PHE A 116 -6.16 7.69 -4.03
C PHE A 116 -4.90 7.44 -4.88
N VAL A 117 -4.28 8.51 -5.39
CA VAL A 117 -3.06 8.42 -6.21
C VAL A 117 -1.91 7.78 -5.42
N GLN A 118 -1.75 8.11 -4.14
CA GLN A 118 -0.75 7.48 -3.28
C GLN A 118 -0.95 5.97 -3.20
N ILE A 119 -2.18 5.50 -2.94
CA ILE A 119 -2.50 4.07 -2.89
C ILE A 119 -2.26 3.39 -4.26
N ASP A 120 -2.85 3.95 -5.32
CA ASP A 120 -2.93 3.33 -6.64
C ASP A 120 -1.60 3.35 -7.42
N ARG A 121 -0.86 4.46 -7.32
CA ARG A 121 0.32 4.73 -8.18
C ARG A 121 1.65 4.62 -7.45
N VAL A 122 1.64 4.58 -6.12
CA VAL A 122 2.87 4.51 -5.32
C VAL A 122 2.87 3.27 -4.45
N LEU A 123 1.93 3.11 -3.53
CA LEU A 123 1.99 2.00 -2.58
C LEU A 123 1.79 0.64 -3.25
N ARG A 124 0.81 0.51 -4.16
CA ARG A 124 0.54 -0.77 -4.82
C ARG A 124 1.63 -1.21 -5.79
N PRO A 125 2.09 -0.38 -6.75
CA PRO A 125 3.09 -0.82 -7.72
C PRO A 125 4.45 -1.13 -7.09
N PHE A 126 4.74 -0.54 -5.93
CA PHE A 126 6.00 -0.70 -5.20
C PHE A 126 5.85 -1.54 -3.91
N ALA A 127 4.74 -2.28 -3.75
CA ALA A 127 4.38 -2.95 -2.50
C ALA A 127 5.40 -4.01 -2.03
N LEU A 128 6.10 -4.65 -2.97
CA LEU A 128 7.18 -5.62 -2.71
C LEU A 128 8.57 -5.12 -3.13
N ASP A 129 8.72 -3.83 -3.42
CA ASP A 129 10.02 -3.28 -3.81
C ASP A 129 10.94 -3.13 -2.60
N ARG A 130 12.22 -2.82 -2.87
CA ARG A 130 13.16 -2.42 -1.84
C ARG A 130 12.66 -1.17 -1.12
N PHE A 131 12.83 -1.17 0.20
CA PHE A 131 12.35 -0.10 1.05
C PHE A 131 12.89 1.28 0.66
N ASP A 132 14.16 1.38 0.24
CA ASP A 132 14.77 2.64 -0.21
C ASP A 132 14.08 3.21 -1.47
N ASN A 133 13.71 2.35 -2.42
CA ASN A 133 12.97 2.79 -3.60
C ASN A 133 11.53 3.19 -3.24
N LEU A 134 10.83 2.38 -2.44
CA LEU A 134 9.48 2.73 -1.97
C LEU A 134 9.47 4.06 -1.22
N LEU A 135 10.41 4.25 -0.28
CA LEU A 135 10.57 5.48 0.47
C LEU A 135 10.81 6.68 -0.46
N LEU A 136 11.66 6.53 -1.48
CA LEU A 136 11.91 7.58 -2.47
C LEU A 136 10.63 7.93 -3.24
N LYS A 137 9.83 6.94 -3.65
CA LYS A 137 8.58 7.17 -4.37
C LYS A 137 7.53 7.85 -3.51
N VAL A 138 7.38 7.43 -2.26
CA VAL A 138 6.49 8.08 -1.27
C VAL A 138 6.96 9.53 -1.02
N SER A 139 8.26 9.75 -0.89
CA SER A 139 8.80 11.10 -0.66
C SER A 139 8.53 12.08 -1.80
N GLN A 140 8.21 11.58 -2.99
CA GLN A 140 7.90 12.37 -4.19
C GLN A 140 6.39 12.46 -4.45
N ASP A 141 5.57 11.72 -3.68
CA ASP A 141 4.14 11.64 -3.94
C ASP A 141 3.39 12.89 -3.41
N PRO A 142 2.33 13.37 -4.10
CA PRO A 142 1.62 14.57 -3.69
C PRO A 142 1.00 14.48 -2.29
N ALA A 143 0.51 13.32 -1.87
CA ALA A 143 -0.11 13.15 -0.55
C ALA A 143 0.93 13.36 0.55
N MET A 144 2.11 12.76 0.42
CA MET A 144 3.19 12.92 1.41
C MET A 144 3.77 14.35 1.42
N LEU A 145 3.93 14.96 0.24
CA LEU A 145 4.38 16.36 0.14
C LEU A 145 3.40 17.34 0.78
N ILE A 146 2.10 17.10 0.69
CA ILE A 146 1.08 17.89 1.40
C ILE A 146 1.12 17.56 2.90
N TRP A 147 1.20 16.28 3.26
CA TRP A 147 1.14 15.80 4.63
C TRP A 147 2.25 16.38 5.51
N LEU A 148 3.49 16.41 5.02
CA LEU A 148 4.66 16.89 5.77
C LEU A 148 5.05 18.34 5.43
N ASP A 149 4.12 19.10 4.82
CA ASP A 149 4.30 20.51 4.43
C ASP A 149 5.43 20.77 3.43
N GLY A 150 5.87 19.77 2.67
CA GLY A 150 6.87 19.89 1.62
C GLY A 150 6.47 20.90 0.52
N ILE A 151 5.18 21.11 0.29
CA ILE A 151 4.66 22.12 -0.66
C ILE A 151 4.87 23.58 -0.22
N THR A 152 5.27 23.82 1.03
CA THR A 152 5.50 25.16 1.58
C THR A 152 6.95 25.63 1.46
N ASN A 153 7.81 24.81 0.85
CA ASN A 153 9.23 25.13 0.62
C ASN A 153 9.40 26.44 -0.19
N VAL A 154 10.23 27.36 0.30
CA VAL A 154 10.58 28.60 -0.39
C VAL A 154 12.08 28.64 -0.67
N ARG A 155 12.46 29.17 -1.84
CA ARG A 155 13.87 29.39 -2.20
C ARG A 155 14.58 30.21 -1.10
N GLY A 156 15.63 29.64 -0.51
CA GLY A 156 16.41 30.28 0.55
C GLY A 156 15.88 30.10 1.98
N LYS A 157 14.72 29.44 2.15
CA LYS A 157 14.14 29.05 3.44
C LYS A 157 13.53 27.65 3.31
N PRO A 158 14.37 26.60 3.28
CA PRO A 158 13.89 25.23 3.18
C PRO A 158 13.02 24.89 4.39
N ASN A 159 11.92 24.19 4.15
CA ASN A 159 11.10 23.59 5.19
C ASN A 159 11.77 22.28 5.63
N GLU A 160 12.42 22.33 6.78
CA GLU A 160 13.13 21.18 7.37
C GLU A 160 12.17 20.12 7.91
N ASN A 161 10.89 20.46 8.12
CA ASN A 161 9.88 19.56 8.66
C ASN A 161 9.74 18.28 7.84
N PHE A 162 9.75 18.39 6.51
CA PHE A 162 9.63 17.23 5.64
C PHE A 162 10.76 16.22 5.88
N ALA A 163 12.01 16.70 5.85
CA ALA A 163 13.18 15.82 5.99
C ALA A 163 13.22 15.19 7.38
N ARG A 164 12.90 15.97 8.42
CA ARG A 164 12.85 15.53 9.81
C ARG A 164 11.75 14.49 10.03
N GLU A 165 10.51 14.78 9.66
CA GLU A 165 9.39 13.86 9.87
C GLU A 165 9.52 12.58 9.02
N LEU A 166 10.05 12.66 7.80
CA LEU A 166 10.35 11.47 7.00
C LEU A 166 11.32 10.54 7.74
N GLN A 167 12.33 11.13 8.35
CA GLN A 167 13.35 10.43 9.10
C GLN A 167 12.81 9.84 10.41
N GLU A 168 12.13 10.66 11.22
CA GLU A 168 11.62 10.28 12.55
C GLU A 168 10.42 9.34 12.49
N LEU A 169 9.43 9.60 11.63
CA LEU A 169 8.15 8.90 11.66
C LEU A 169 8.16 7.62 10.83
N PHE A 170 8.91 7.61 9.72
CA PHE A 170 8.78 6.55 8.72
C PHE A 170 10.04 5.71 8.51
N THR A 171 11.19 6.11 9.09
CA THR A 171 12.46 5.38 8.88
C THR A 171 13.16 4.98 10.17
N MET A 172 13.92 5.88 10.82
CA MET A 172 14.85 5.52 11.90
C MET A 172 14.23 5.66 13.29
N GLY A 173 13.07 6.31 13.41
CA GLY A 173 12.46 6.62 14.70
C GLY A 173 13.01 7.90 15.31
N ILE A 174 12.39 8.34 16.41
CA ILE A 174 12.83 9.54 17.14
C ILE A 174 14.09 9.26 17.97
N ASN A 175 14.22 8.04 18.48
CA ASN A 175 15.34 7.63 19.34
C ASN A 175 16.04 6.39 18.77
N ASP A 176 17.34 6.32 18.97
CA ASP A 176 18.13 5.14 18.69
C ASP A 176 17.73 4.01 19.66
N LEU A 177 17.47 2.82 19.12
CA LEU A 177 16.95 1.68 19.88
C LEU A 177 17.96 1.09 20.88
N VAL A 178 19.25 1.38 20.72
CA VAL A 178 20.34 0.83 21.55
C VAL A 178 20.73 1.80 22.65
N THR A 179 20.87 3.08 22.32
CA THR A 179 21.36 4.14 23.21
C THR A 179 20.25 4.93 23.87
N GLY A 180 19.04 4.92 23.29
CA GLY A 180 17.90 5.72 23.75
C GLY A 180 18.06 7.23 23.53
N LEU A 181 19.14 7.65 22.86
CA LEU A 181 19.37 9.05 22.51
C LEU A 181 18.54 9.45 21.28
N PRO A 182 18.20 10.74 21.13
CA PRO A 182 17.53 11.23 19.93
C PRO A 182 18.37 10.96 18.67
N ASN A 183 17.72 10.50 17.61
CA ASN A 183 18.36 10.32 16.30
C ASN A 183 18.69 11.66 15.63
N TYR A 184 18.05 12.75 16.06
CA TYR A 184 18.24 14.11 15.55
C TYR A 184 18.10 15.12 16.70
N SER A 185 18.78 16.26 16.59
CA SER A 185 18.62 17.41 17.47
C SER A 185 17.84 18.51 16.76
N GLU A 186 16.77 19.01 17.37
CA GLU A 186 16.10 20.26 16.95
C GLU A 186 17.00 21.49 17.14
#